data_AF-A0A258V139-F1
#
_entry.id   AF-A0A258V139-F1
#
_cell.length_a   1.000
_cell.length_b   1.000
_cell.length_c   1.000
_cell.angle_alpha   90.00
_cell.angle_beta   90.00
_cell.angle_gamma   90.00
#
_symmetry.space_group_name_H-M   'P 1'
#
loop_
_entity.id
_entity.type
_entity.pdbx_description
1 polymer ?
#
loop_
_entity_poly.entity_id
_entity_poly.type
_entity_poly.pdbx_seq_one_letter_code
_entity_poly.pdbx_strand_id
1 'polypeptide(L)'
;MMKLYSGTVDPYSHRCRIVLFEKDLFDHIKDIESGDDATADAARKTIRDNLTQIVPIFSKQNYLLGDDYSMLDVAVTPLLWRLGHYGIDLPNQAAPLLKYAERLFSRPLYADAMTPSEKAMRK
;
A
#
# COMPACT_ATOMS: atom_id res chain seq x y z
N MET A 1 -31.20 -16.97 1.70
CA MET A 1 -29.89 -17.45 1.19
C MET A 1 -28.90 -16.29 1.24
N MET A 2 -27.94 -16.34 2.16
CA MET A 2 -26.93 -15.27 2.36
C MET A 2 -25.90 -15.37 1.24
N LYS A 3 -25.79 -14.36 0.37
CA LYS A 3 -24.74 -14.31 -0.66
C LYS A 3 -23.43 -13.87 0.00
N LEU A 4 -22.46 -14.78 0.08
CA LEU A 4 -21.12 -14.50 0.59
C LEU A 4 -20.23 -14.02 -0.56
N TYR A 5 -19.92 -12.72 -0.57
CA TYR A 5 -19.03 -12.09 -1.56
C TYR A 5 -17.55 -12.29 -1.17
N SER A 6 -17.04 -13.51 -1.36
CA SER A 6 -15.65 -13.88 -1.01
C SER A 6 -14.80 -14.31 -2.22
N GLY A 7 -15.33 -14.20 -3.45
CA GLY A 7 -14.59 -14.57 -4.65
C GLY A 7 -13.42 -13.63 -4.94
N THR A 8 -12.29 -14.18 -5.40
CA THR A 8 -11.12 -13.40 -5.86
C THR A 8 -11.42 -12.56 -7.10
N VAL A 9 -12.52 -12.83 -7.80
CA VAL A 9 -13.01 -12.10 -8.98
C VAL A 9 -14.25 -11.26 -8.69
N ASP A 10 -14.71 -11.20 -7.44
CA ASP A 10 -15.96 -10.51 -7.09
C ASP A 10 -15.76 -8.99 -6.92
N PRO A 11 -16.38 -8.14 -7.75
CA PRO A 11 -16.19 -6.69 -7.70
C PRO A 11 -16.59 -6.04 -6.37
N TYR A 12 -17.56 -6.62 -5.65
CA TYR A 12 -18.02 -6.10 -4.35
C TYR A 12 -17.01 -6.45 -3.25
N SER A 13 -16.45 -7.66 -3.26
CA SER A 13 -15.33 -8.05 -2.39
C SER A 13 -14.11 -7.15 -2.61
N HIS A 14 -13.78 -6.83 -3.86
CA HIS A 14 -12.69 -5.91 -4.20
C HIS A 14 -12.91 -4.50 -3.64
N ARG A 15 -14.13 -3.96 -3.81
CA ARG A 15 -14.49 -2.64 -3.26
C ARG A 15 -14.38 -2.62 -1.74
N CYS A 16 -14.88 -3.65 -1.06
CA CYS A 16 -14.75 -3.76 0.39
C CYS A 16 -13.29 -3.84 0.84
N ARG A 17 -12.44 -4.60 0.14
CA ARG A 17 -11.01 -4.69 0.46
C ARG A 17 -10.28 -3.36 0.28
N ILE A 18 -10.59 -2.61 -0.79
CA ILE A 18 -10.04 -1.26 -1.00
C ILE A 18 -10.46 -0.34 0.14
N VAL A 19 -11.75 -0.26 0.46
CA VAL A 19 -12.25 0.63 1.52
C VAL A 19 -11.68 0.26 2.90
N LEU A 20 -11.53 -1.04 3.19
CA LEU A 20 -10.92 -1.50 4.44
C LEU A 20 -9.43 -1.16 4.48
N PHE A 21 -8.70 -1.36 3.38
CA PHE A 21 -7.30 -0.99 3.28
C PHE A 21 -7.12 0.52 3.42
N GLU A 22 -7.97 1.33 2.78
CA GLU A 22 -7.95 2.78 2.93
C GLU A 22 -8.17 3.19 4.38
N LYS A 23 -9.19 2.64 5.06
CA LYS A 23 -9.45 2.98 6.47
C LYS A 23 -8.28 2.61 7.39
N ASP A 24 -7.73 1.42 7.22
CA ASP A 24 -6.65 0.91 8.07
C ASP A 24 -5.36 1.75 7.92
N LEU A 25 -5.12 2.32 6.74
CA LEU A 25 -3.88 3.03 6.43
C LEU A 25 -3.99 4.55 6.53
N PHE A 26 -5.13 5.13 6.14
CA PHE A 26 -5.32 6.58 6.13
C PHE A 26 -5.65 7.15 7.51
N ASP A 27 -6.21 6.37 8.44
CA ASP A 27 -6.43 6.87 9.80
C ASP A 27 -5.10 7.12 10.52
N HIS A 28 -4.09 6.27 10.32
CA HIS A 28 -2.76 6.45 10.89
C HIS A 28 -1.94 7.58 10.26
N ILE A 29 -2.25 8.00 9.03
CA ILE A 29 -1.58 9.13 8.39
C ILE A 29 -1.92 10.45 9.09
N LYS A 30 -3.17 10.62 9.55
CA LYS A 30 -3.59 11.82 10.29
C LYS A 30 -2.81 11.97 11.59
N ASP A 31 -2.55 10.85 12.27
CA ASP A 31 -1.77 10.82 13.50
C ASP A 31 -0.31 11.24 13.27
N ILE A 32 0.28 10.82 12.14
CA ILE A 32 1.64 11.21 11.72
C ILE A 32 1.71 12.70 11.40
N GLU A 33 0.67 13.29 10.79
CA GLU A 33 0.62 14.72 10.47
C GLU A 33 0.20 15.60 11.67
N SER A 34 -0.38 15.02 12.72
CA SER A 34 -0.91 15.78 13.87
C SER A 34 0.15 16.45 14.77
N GLY A 35 1.43 16.11 14.59
CA GLY A 35 2.56 16.80 15.23
C GLY A 35 2.93 16.30 16.64
N ASP A 36 2.29 15.23 17.13
CA ASP A 36 2.72 14.54 18.36
C ASP A 36 3.70 13.41 18.02
N ASP A 37 4.98 13.59 18.37
CA ASP A 37 6.05 12.64 18.00
C ASP A 37 5.80 11.23 18.55
N ALA A 38 5.23 11.09 19.76
CA ALA A 38 4.96 9.79 20.37
C ALA A 38 3.86 9.03 19.62
N THR A 39 2.80 9.73 19.21
CA THR A 39 1.70 9.15 18.44
C THR A 39 2.12 8.85 16.99
N ALA A 40 2.94 9.72 16.39
CA ALA A 40 3.51 9.51 15.06
C ALA A 40 4.42 8.27 15.00
N ASP A 41 5.30 8.06 16.00
CA ASP A 41 6.15 6.87 16.06
C ASP A 41 5.34 5.57 16.26
N ALA A 42 4.28 5.61 17.06
CA ALA A 42 3.37 4.48 17.21
C ALA A 42 2.66 4.16 15.89
N ALA A 43 2.14 5.17 15.18
CA ALA A 43 1.49 5.00 13.88
C ALA A 43 2.45 4.44 12.81
N ARG A 44 3.68 4.96 12.73
CA ARG A 44 4.73 4.44 11.83
C ARG A 44 5.01 2.96 12.11
N LYS A 45 5.06 2.56 13.38
CA LYS A 45 5.27 1.16 13.77
C LYS A 45 4.11 0.27 13.34
N THR A 46 2.87 0.69 13.54
CA THR A 46 1.67 -0.06 13.12
C THR A 46 1.64 -0.26 11.61
N ILE A 47 1.90 0.80 10.83
CA ILE A 47 1.95 0.70 9.37
C ILE A 47 3.06 -0.28 8.93
N ARG A 48 4.24 -0.22 9.56
CA ARG A 48 5.33 -1.15 9.27
C ARG A 48 4.95 -2.60 9.56
N ASP A 49 4.29 -2.87 10.69
CA ASP A 49 3.84 -4.21 11.06
C ASP A 49 2.80 -4.74 10.06
N ASN A 50 1.79 -3.93 9.72
CA ASN A 50 0.75 -4.30 8.74
C ASN A 50 1.35 -4.57 7.35
N LEU A 51 2.30 -3.74 6.91
CA LEU A 51 3.03 -3.96 5.66
C LEU A 51 3.91 -5.22 5.70
N THR A 52 4.46 -5.56 6.86
CA THR A 52 5.26 -6.78 7.03
C THR A 52 4.38 -8.04 6.98
N GLN A 53 3.15 -7.96 7.49
CA GLN A 53 2.18 -9.07 7.44
C GLN A 53 1.74 -9.44 6.02
N ILE A 54 1.74 -8.48 5.08
CA ILE A 54 1.39 -8.73 3.67
C ILE A 54 2.57 -9.22 2.83
N VAL A 55 3.82 -9.10 3.30
CA VAL A 55 5.03 -9.60 2.62
C VAL A 55 4.91 -11.04 2.09
N PRO A 56 4.48 -12.04 2.88
CA PRO A 56 4.43 -13.44 2.42
C PRO A 56 3.43 -13.66 1.26
N ILE A 57 2.50 -12.74 1.02
CA ILE A 57 1.60 -12.79 -0.13
C ILE A 57 2.41 -12.69 -1.41
N PHE A 58 3.38 -11.78 -1.47
CA PHE A 58 4.22 -11.54 -2.64
C PHE A 58 5.20 -12.68 -2.94
N SER A 59 5.33 -13.67 -2.05
CA SER A 59 6.09 -14.90 -2.33
C SER A 59 5.34 -15.88 -3.24
N LYS A 60 4.01 -15.78 -3.31
CA LYS A 60 3.16 -16.68 -4.11
C LYS A 60 2.55 -16.03 -5.34
N GLN A 61 2.40 -14.71 -5.33
CA GLN A 61 1.70 -13.96 -6.36
C GLN A 61 2.38 -12.62 -6.64
N ASN A 62 2.25 -12.13 -7.87
CA ASN A 62 2.95 -10.94 -8.34
C ASN A 62 2.28 -9.60 -7.98
N TYR A 63 0.98 -9.63 -7.67
CA TYR A 63 0.12 -8.51 -7.32
C TYR A 63 -0.75 -8.88 -6.10
N LEU A 64 -1.50 -7.93 -5.54
CA LEU A 64 -2.29 -8.17 -4.32
C LEU A 64 -3.45 -9.15 -4.51
N LEU A 65 -3.92 -9.34 -5.74
CA LEU A 65 -5.05 -10.22 -6.08
C LEU A 65 -4.66 -11.36 -7.03
N GLY A 66 -3.41 -11.80 -6.97
CA GLY A 66 -2.88 -12.88 -7.79
C GLY A 66 -1.82 -12.39 -8.77
N ASP A 67 -1.83 -12.93 -9.99
CA ASP A 67 -0.86 -12.59 -11.04
C ASP A 67 -1.35 -11.49 -11.99
N ASP A 68 -2.61 -11.08 -11.85
CA ASP A 68 -3.20 -10.00 -12.62
C ASP A 68 -3.12 -8.66 -11.90
N TYR A 69 -2.76 -7.63 -12.67
CA TYR A 69 -2.75 -6.25 -12.21
C TYR A 69 -4.17 -5.74 -12.03
N SER A 70 -4.47 -5.19 -10.85
CA SER A 70 -5.82 -4.79 -10.46
C SER A 70 -5.90 -3.35 -9.96
N MET A 71 -7.12 -2.85 -9.78
CA MET A 71 -7.37 -1.53 -9.17
C MET A 71 -6.81 -1.44 -7.73
N LEU A 72 -6.67 -2.56 -7.04
CA LEU A 72 -6.15 -2.57 -5.68
C LEU A 72 -4.66 -2.19 -5.69
N ASP A 73 -3.90 -2.68 -6.66
CA ASP A 73 -2.50 -2.29 -6.86
C ASP A 73 -2.39 -0.78 -7.17
N VAL A 74 -3.34 -0.23 -7.95
CA VAL A 74 -3.47 1.23 -8.19
C VAL A 74 -3.65 2.01 -6.90
N ALA A 75 -4.56 1.57 -6.03
CA ALA A 75 -4.84 2.25 -4.77
C ALA A 75 -3.66 2.22 -3.78
N VAL A 76 -2.89 1.12 -3.74
CA VAL A 76 -1.75 0.97 -2.82
C VAL A 76 -0.51 1.74 -3.27
N THR A 77 -0.35 1.99 -4.58
CA THR A 77 0.89 2.57 -5.12
C THR A 77 1.24 3.96 -4.59
N PRO A 78 0.31 4.95 -4.51
CA PRO A 78 0.62 6.28 -3.96
C PRO A 78 1.06 6.23 -2.51
N LEU A 79 0.51 5.29 -1.74
CA LEU A 79 0.93 5.08 -0.36
C LEU A 79 2.37 4.55 -0.31
N LEU A 80 2.69 3.51 -1.08
CA LEU A 80 4.06 2.97 -1.16
C LEU A 80 5.08 4.03 -1.60
N TRP A 81 4.68 4.94 -2.48
CA TRP A 81 5.52 6.05 -2.92
C TRP A 81 5.80 7.06 -1.79
N ARG A 82 4.82 7.31 -0.92
CA ARG A 82 4.91 8.27 0.19
C ARG A 82 5.50 7.69 1.48
N LEU A 83 5.84 6.40 1.53
CA LEU A 83 6.47 5.80 2.72
C LEU A 83 7.75 6.54 3.15
N GLY A 84 8.57 6.96 2.18
CA GLY A 84 9.77 7.75 2.44
C GLY A 84 9.47 9.13 3.01
N HIS A 85 8.38 9.78 2.56
CA HIS A 85 7.94 11.07 3.09
C HIS A 85 7.45 10.95 4.54
N TYR A 86 6.83 9.83 4.92
CA TYR A 86 6.36 9.59 6.28
C TYR A 86 7.47 9.10 7.25
N GLY A 87 8.70 8.89 6.76
CA GLY A 87 9.81 8.37 7.56
C GLY A 87 9.64 6.90 7.96
N ILE A 88 8.85 6.13 7.20
CA ILE A 88 8.61 4.72 7.48
C ILE A 88 9.69 3.89 6.78
N ASP A 89 10.73 3.53 7.52
CA ASP A 89 11.75 2.58 7.05
C ASP A 89 11.24 1.14 7.19
N LEU A 90 11.32 0.37 6.10
CA LEU A 90 10.86 -1.01 6.04
C LEU A 90 12.03 -1.97 6.31
N PRO A 91 11.84 -3.02 7.13
CA PRO A 91 12.90 -3.98 7.44
C PRO A 91 13.30 -4.78 6.20
N ASN A 92 14.51 -5.36 6.20
CA ASN A 92 15.02 -6.22 5.10
C ASN A 92 14.07 -7.36 4.70
N GLN A 93 13.23 -7.82 5.62
CA GLN A 93 12.21 -8.85 5.36
C GLN A 93 11.16 -8.37 4.34
N ALA A 94 10.92 -7.06 4.24
CA ALA A 94 10.01 -6.44 3.29
C ALA A 94 10.60 -6.28 1.87
N ALA A 95 11.75 -6.89 1.56
CA ALA A 95 12.32 -6.87 0.21
C ALA A 95 11.35 -7.30 -0.91
N PRO A 96 10.46 -8.31 -0.72
CA PRO A 96 9.44 -8.64 -1.72
C PRO A 96 8.43 -7.50 -1.97
N LEU A 97 8.04 -6.79 -0.91
CA LEU A 97 7.15 -5.63 -1.01
C LEU A 97 7.83 -4.47 -1.76
N LEU A 98 9.11 -4.21 -1.49
CA LEU A 98 9.89 -3.20 -2.22
C LEU A 98 10.02 -3.55 -3.70
N LYS A 99 10.28 -4.83 -4.04
CA LYS A 99 10.29 -5.30 -5.43
C LYS A 99 8.94 -5.13 -6.12
N TYR A 100 7.84 -5.39 -5.39
CA TYR A 100 6.49 -5.14 -5.87
C TYR A 100 6.26 -3.65 -6.14
N ALA A 101 6.68 -2.77 -5.22
CA ALA A 101 6.59 -1.32 -5.38
C ALA A 101 7.34 -0.85 -6.63
N GLU A 102 8.59 -1.26 -6.81
CA GLU A 102 9.39 -0.94 -8.01
C GLU A 102 8.72 -1.42 -9.30
N ARG A 103 8.12 -2.61 -9.29
CA ARG A 103 7.37 -3.13 -10.44
C ARG A 103 6.18 -2.23 -10.79
N LEU A 104 5.46 -1.71 -9.81
CA LEU A 104 4.37 -0.76 -10.05
C LEU A 104 4.90 0.56 -10.63
N PHE A 105 5.97 1.10 -10.04
CA PHE A 105 6.57 2.37 -10.47
C PHE A 105 7.20 2.32 -11.86
N SER A 106 7.69 1.15 -12.28
CA SER A 106 8.28 0.94 -13.61
C SER A 106 7.29 1.05 -14.77
N ARG A 107 5.98 1.06 -14.50
CA ARG A 107 4.95 1.12 -15.53
C ARG A 107 4.79 2.56 -16.06
N PRO A 108 4.72 2.76 -17.39
CA PRO A 108 4.64 4.09 -17.98
C PRO A 108 3.40 4.87 -17.53
N LEU A 109 2.27 4.18 -17.33
CA LEU A 109 1.02 4.77 -16.84
C LEU A 109 1.17 5.46 -15.48
N TYR A 110 2.06 4.98 -14.60
CA TYR A 110 2.33 5.67 -13.33
C TYR A 110 3.21 6.89 -13.51
N ALA A 111 4.23 6.79 -14.35
CA ALA A 111 5.09 7.92 -14.66
C ALA A 111 4.29 9.09 -15.26
N ASP A 112 3.27 8.81 -16.07
CA ASP A 112 2.36 9.82 -16.63
C ASP A 112 1.34 10.35 -15.61
N ALA A 113 0.84 9.50 -14.70
CA ALA A 113 -0.14 9.89 -13.69
C ALA A 113 0.45 10.74 -12.54
N MET A 114 1.75 10.63 -12.27
CA MET A 114 2.40 11.36 -11.18
C MET A 114 2.63 12.83 -11.50
N THR A 115 2.27 13.69 -10.55
CA THR A 115 2.59 15.12 -10.63
C THR A 115 4.10 15.38 -10.48
N PRO A 116 4.63 16.50 -11.00
CA PRO A 116 6.03 16.86 -10.83
C PRO A 116 6.46 16.94 -9.34
N SER A 117 5.55 17.38 -8.47
CA SER A 117 5.77 17.46 -7.02
C SER A 117 5.95 16.08 -6.38
N GLU A 118 5.17 15.08 -6.80
CA GLU A 118 5.29 13.72 -6.29
C GLU A 118 6.54 13.02 -6.83
N LYS A 119 6.92 13.27 -8.09
CA LYS A 119 8.20 12.79 -8.65
C LYS A 119 9.41 13.30 -7.85
N ALA A 120 9.34 14.51 -7.32
CA ALA A 120 10.41 15.11 -6.52
C ALA A 120 10.54 14.52 -5.11
N MET A 121 9.54 13.77 -4.60
CA MET A 121 9.60 13.12 -3.28
C MET A 121 10.59 11.94 -3.22
N ARG A 122 11.06 11.47 -4.38
CA ARG A 122 12.02 10.36 -4.52
C ARG A 122 13.30 10.91 -5.17
N LYS A 123 14.08 11.68 -4.41
CA LYS A 123 15.39 12.17 -4.80
C LYS A 123 16.43 11.82 -3.74
#